data_AF-A0A819BVM8-F1
#
_entry.id   AF-A0A819BVM8-F1
#
_cell.length_a   1.000
_cell.length_b   1.000
_cell.length_c   1.000
_cell.angle_alpha   90.00
_cell.angle_beta   90.00
_cell.angle_gamma   90.00
#
_symmetry.space_group_name_H-M   'P 1'
#
loop_
_entity.id
_entity.type
_entity.pdbx_description
1 polymer ?
#
loop_
_entity_poly.entity_id
_entity_poly.type
_entity_poly.pdbx_seq_one_letter_code
_entity_poly.pdbx_strand_id
1 'polypeptide(L)'
;MNPKSNFKLYEQYVLNKSQSEHIREQYCCGNSFFTKIQQSLGHRLPLDSYLLKPIQRITHYQLLLKEMIKYTRHEQERIHLQEALYVMLNILSHLNDVMHSTQIVGCPNHLYTLGQIRLRGENCLISKEKRRGTVYTRTKTSTRDIFLFERVILLCKKKDEGNGKSLQYQFKEMIQVKKDK
;
A
#
# COMPACT_ATOMS: atom_id res chain seq x y z
N MET A 1 -23.54 -7.85 3.82
CA MET A 1 -22.58 -6.73 3.94
C MET A 1 -21.34 -7.06 3.11
N ASN A 2 -20.80 -6.13 2.31
CA ASN A 2 -19.60 -6.37 1.51
C ASN A 2 -18.37 -6.19 2.41
N PRO A 3 -17.57 -7.23 2.73
CA PRO A 3 -16.41 -7.10 3.61
C PRO A 3 -15.43 -6.01 3.15
N LYS A 4 -15.32 -5.81 1.83
CA LYS A 4 -14.45 -4.78 1.23
C LYS A 4 -14.85 -3.35 1.61
N SER A 5 -16.11 -3.08 1.95
CA SER A 5 -16.54 -1.73 2.33
C SER A 5 -16.01 -1.32 3.70
N ASN A 6 -15.91 -2.25 4.64
CA ASN A 6 -15.51 -1.95 6.02
C ASN A 6 -14.01 -1.74 6.16
N PHE A 7 -13.20 -2.38 5.31
CA PHE A 7 -11.74 -2.23 5.34
C PHE A 7 -11.22 -1.02 4.56
N LYS A 8 -12.09 -0.28 3.86
CA LYS A 8 -11.76 0.98 3.19
C LYS A 8 -11.22 2.05 4.16
N LEU A 9 -11.63 2.00 5.43
CA LEU A 9 -11.10 2.89 6.48
C LEU A 9 -9.60 2.68 6.71
N TYR A 10 -9.10 1.45 6.61
CA TYR A 10 -7.66 1.18 6.73
C TYR A 10 -6.88 1.72 5.54
N GLU A 11 -7.47 1.72 4.34
CA GLU A 11 -6.86 2.34 3.16
C GLU A 11 -6.66 3.84 3.38
N GLN A 12 -7.70 4.54 3.84
CA GLN A 12 -7.61 5.97 4.19
C GLN A 12 -6.57 6.22 5.29
N TYR A 13 -6.50 5.33 6.29
CA TYR A 13 -5.52 5.44 7.36
C TYR A 13 -4.08 5.30 6.85
N VAL A 14 -3.82 4.33 5.96
CA VAL A 14 -2.50 4.13 5.32
C VAL A 14 -2.13 5.34 4.48
N LEU A 15 -3.06 5.85 3.66
CA LEU A 15 -2.84 7.05 2.83
C LEU A 15 -2.46 8.28 3.66
N ASN A 16 -3.06 8.43 4.85
CA ASN A 16 -2.79 9.58 5.74
C ASN A 16 -1.56 9.39 6.63
N LYS A 17 -0.95 8.20 6.68
CA LYS A 17 0.07 7.86 7.67
C LYS A 17 1.29 8.78 7.59
N SER A 18 1.82 9.02 6.40
CA SER A 18 3.02 9.86 6.18
C SER A 18 2.76 11.31 6.56
N GLN A 19 1.60 11.86 6.21
CA GLN A 19 1.21 13.21 6.60
C GLN A 19 1.06 13.33 8.12
N SER A 20 0.43 12.34 8.76
CA SER A 20 0.30 12.28 10.21
C SER A 20 1.66 12.20 10.90
N GLU A 21 2.61 11.43 10.36
CA GLU A 21 3.98 11.33 10.88
C GLU A 21 4.70 12.68 10.76
N HIS A 22 4.64 13.31 9.58
CA HIS A 22 5.28 14.59 9.33
C HIS A 22 4.79 15.69 10.27
N ILE A 23 3.47 15.85 10.43
CA ILE A 23 2.88 16.82 11.36
C ILE A 23 3.34 16.52 12.79
N ARG A 24 3.38 15.24 13.17
CA ARG A 24 3.75 14.85 14.52
C ARG A 24 5.23 15.12 14.82
N GLU A 25 6.11 14.84 13.87
CA GLU A 25 7.54 15.15 13.99
C GLU A 25 7.77 16.65 14.11
N GLN A 26 7.02 17.45 13.37
CA GLN A 26 7.13 18.92 13.41
C GLN A 26 6.54 19.55 14.67
N TYR A 27 5.37 19.08 15.13
CA TYR A 27 4.55 19.82 16.09
C TYR A 27 4.28 19.08 17.41
N CYS A 28 4.46 17.75 17.46
CA CYS A 28 4.11 16.95 18.64
C CYS A 28 5.33 16.48 19.43
N CYS A 29 6.47 16.20 18.77
CA CYS A 29 7.70 15.79 19.43
C CYS A 29 8.21 16.90 20.36
N GLY A 30 8.22 16.65 21.67
CA GLY A 30 8.65 17.64 22.68
C GLY A 30 7.62 18.73 23.02
N ASN A 31 6.38 18.62 22.52
CA ASN A 31 5.35 19.62 22.78
C ASN A 31 4.61 19.35 24.11
N SER A 32 4.62 20.35 24.99
CA SER A 32 4.01 20.28 26.33
C SER A 32 2.51 19.97 26.34
N PHE A 33 1.77 20.31 25.26
CA PHE A 33 0.35 20.00 25.14
C PHE A 33 0.10 18.49 25.16
N PHE A 34 0.81 17.72 24.34
CA PHE A 34 0.63 16.27 24.25
C PHE A 34 1.13 15.56 25.49
N THR A 35 2.22 16.04 26.11
CA THR A 35 2.71 15.50 27.38
C THR A 35 1.70 15.70 28.50
N LYS A 36 1.08 16.88 28.62
CA LYS A 36 0.03 17.16 29.61
C LYS A 36 -1.19 16.27 29.40
N ILE A 37 -1.64 16.11 28.16
CA ILE A 37 -2.76 15.22 27.83
C ILE A 37 -2.41 13.78 28.21
N GLN A 38 -1.24 13.28 27.82
CA GLN A 38 -0.79 11.93 28.16
C GLN A 38 -0.80 11.67 29.67
N GLN A 39 -0.28 12.63 30.46
CA GLN A 39 -0.28 12.55 31.92
C GLN A 39 -1.70 12.58 32.49
N SER A 40 -2.55 13.50 32.02
CA SER A 40 -3.94 13.64 32.50
C SER A 40 -4.78 12.40 32.25
N LEU A 41 -4.52 11.68 31.15
CA LEU A 41 -5.18 10.43 30.80
C LEU A 41 -4.51 9.19 31.43
N GLY A 42 -3.38 9.36 32.15
CA GLY A 42 -2.62 8.25 32.73
C GLY A 42 -2.02 7.29 31.70
N HIS A 43 -1.78 7.76 30.47
CA HIS A 43 -1.30 6.93 29.38
C HIS A 43 0.20 6.61 29.53
N ARG A 44 0.53 5.31 29.48
CA ARG A 44 1.92 4.83 29.58
C ARG A 44 2.74 5.07 28.30
N LEU A 45 2.08 5.14 27.15
CA LEU A 45 2.73 5.28 25.86
C LEU A 45 2.49 6.68 25.27
N PRO A 46 3.40 7.18 24.43
CA PRO A 46 3.17 8.40 23.67
C PRO A 46 2.12 8.22 22.57
N LEU A 47 1.55 9.33 22.07
CA LEU A 47 0.45 9.33 21.10
C LEU A 47 0.74 8.52 19.83
N ASP A 48 1.97 8.57 19.31
CA ASP A 48 2.39 7.81 18.12
C ASP A 48 2.23 6.30 18.28
N SER A 49 2.49 5.77 19.47
CA SER A 49 2.30 4.36 19.78
C SER A 49 0.83 3.95 19.65
N TYR A 50 -0.11 4.86 19.97
CA TYR A 50 -1.54 4.63 19.76
C TYR A 50 -1.95 4.79 18.30
N LEU A 51 -1.37 5.75 17.58
CA LEU A 51 -1.58 5.94 16.15
C LEU A 51 -1.02 4.77 15.30
N LEU A 52 -0.13 3.94 15.84
CA LEU A 52 0.32 2.73 15.15
C LEU A 52 -0.67 1.56 15.29
N LYS A 53 -1.57 1.59 16.28
CA LYS A 53 -2.48 0.48 16.60
C LYS A 53 -3.37 0.03 15.43
N PRO A 54 -3.95 0.91 14.58
CA PRO A 54 -4.75 0.45 13.44
C PRO A 54 -3.93 -0.39 12.46
N ILE A 55 -2.71 0.03 12.14
CA ILE A 55 -1.80 -0.71 11.24
C ILE A 55 -1.38 -2.06 11.88
N GLN A 56 -1.14 -2.08 13.18
CA GLN A 56 -0.85 -3.34 13.90
C GLN A 56 -2.07 -4.26 13.94
N ARG A 57 -3.26 -3.70 14.13
CA ARG A 57 -4.49 -4.48 14.28
C ARG A 57 -4.84 -5.20 12.99
N ILE A 58 -4.74 -4.51 11.85
CA ILE A 58 -5.07 -5.10 10.56
C ILE A 58 -4.12 -6.25 10.19
N THR A 59 -2.83 -6.16 10.54
CA THR A 59 -1.84 -7.22 10.29
C THR A 59 -1.98 -8.41 11.25
N HIS A 60 -2.58 -8.21 12.42
CA HIS A 60 -2.84 -9.28 13.39
C HIS A 60 -4.02 -10.19 13.02
N TYR A 61 -5.04 -9.71 12.29
CA TYR A 61 -6.22 -10.55 11.98
C TYR A 61 -5.86 -11.85 11.24
N GLN A 62 -4.91 -11.81 10.30
CA GLN A 62 -4.48 -13.03 9.60
C GLN A 62 -3.74 -14.02 10.52
N LEU A 63 -3.03 -13.52 11.55
CA LEU A 63 -2.37 -14.38 12.53
C LEU A 63 -3.40 -15.11 13.39
N LEU A 64 -4.38 -14.36 13.90
CA LEU A 64 -5.47 -14.92 14.71
C LEU A 64 -6.29 -15.94 13.91
N LEU A 65 -6.60 -15.65 12.64
CA LEU A 65 -7.31 -16.59 11.78
C LEU A 65 -6.50 -17.87 11.52
N LYS A 66 -5.20 -17.76 11.25
CA LYS A 66 -4.31 -18.93 11.13
C LYS A 66 -4.28 -19.76 12.40
N GLU A 67 -4.25 -19.10 13.56
CA GLU A 67 -4.27 -19.76 14.86
C GLU A 67 -5.61 -20.48 15.10
N MET A 68 -6.74 -19.83 14.82
CA MET A 68 -8.06 -20.47 14.92
C MET A 68 -8.21 -21.69 14.00
N ILE A 69 -7.73 -21.61 12.75
CA ILE A 69 -7.74 -22.73 11.80
C ILE A 69 -6.99 -23.94 12.36
N LYS A 70 -5.86 -23.73 13.04
CA LYS A 70 -5.03 -24.79 13.63
C LYS A 70 -5.80 -25.61 14.67
N TYR A 71 -6.70 -24.99 15.43
CA TYR A 71 -7.43 -25.62 16.52
C TYR A 71 -8.87 -26.03 16.17
N THR A 72 -9.35 -25.68 14.97
CA THR A 72 -10.71 -26.01 14.52
C THR A 72 -10.75 -27.42 13.93
N ARG A 73 -11.54 -28.31 14.53
CA ARG A 73 -11.66 -29.72 14.12
C ARG A 73 -12.77 -29.95 13.09
N HIS A 74 -13.83 -29.17 13.13
CA HIS A 74 -14.94 -29.28 12.19
C HIS A 74 -14.54 -28.73 10.83
N GLU A 75 -14.63 -29.58 9.80
CA GLU A 75 -14.19 -29.24 8.45
C GLU A 75 -14.92 -28.03 7.86
N GLN A 76 -16.25 -27.98 8.04
CA GLN A 76 -17.06 -26.88 7.54
C GLN A 76 -16.66 -25.52 8.14
N GLU A 77 -16.43 -25.45 9.45
CA GLU A 77 -15.95 -24.24 10.13
C GLU A 77 -14.55 -23.86 9.66
N ARG A 78 -13.69 -24.86 9.44
CA ARG A 78 -12.33 -24.64 8.96
C ARG A 78 -12.32 -24.05 7.55
N ILE A 79 -13.21 -24.47 6.66
CA ILE A 79 -13.38 -23.89 5.32
C ILE A 79 -13.74 -22.41 5.42
N HIS A 80 -14.73 -22.05 6.25
CA HIS A 80 -15.11 -20.65 6.45
C HIS A 80 -13.97 -19.79 7.02
N LEU A 81 -13.17 -20.33 7.94
CA LEU A 81 -11.99 -19.64 8.45
C LEU A 81 -10.90 -19.46 7.38
N GLN A 82 -10.71 -20.44 6.50
CA GLN A 82 -9.78 -20.33 5.37
C GLN A 82 -10.21 -19.27 4.36
N GLU A 83 -11.52 -19.17 4.07
CA GLU A 83 -12.07 -18.11 3.23
C GLU A 83 -11.86 -16.73 3.86
N ALA A 84 -12.12 -16.59 5.17
CA ALA A 84 -11.87 -15.36 5.89
C ALA A 84 -10.38 -14.97 5.88
N LEU A 85 -9.49 -15.96 6.06
CA LEU A 85 -8.04 -15.75 5.97
C LEU A 85 -7.63 -15.28 4.58
N TYR A 86 -8.16 -15.89 3.52
CA TYR A 86 -7.90 -15.49 2.14
C TYR A 86 -8.31 -14.04 1.89
N VAL A 87 -9.51 -13.64 2.33
CA VAL A 87 -9.97 -12.25 2.26
C VAL A 87 -9.03 -11.30 3.02
N MET A 88 -8.59 -11.67 4.22
CA MET A 88 -7.68 -10.86 5.02
C MET A 88 -6.31 -10.70 4.37
N LEU A 89 -5.74 -11.76 3.80
CA LEU A 89 -4.47 -11.70 3.08
C LEU A 89 -4.57 -10.78 1.86
N ASN A 90 -5.69 -10.84 1.11
CA ASN A 90 -5.92 -9.93 -0.02
C ASN A 90 -6.05 -8.46 0.42
N ILE A 91 -6.69 -8.19 1.56
CA ILE A 91 -6.76 -6.83 2.11
C ILE A 91 -5.36 -6.34 2.48
N LEU A 92 -4.54 -7.15 3.12
CA LEU A 92 -3.17 -6.77 3.48
C LEU A 92 -2.30 -6.54 2.25
N SER A 93 -2.42 -7.39 1.23
CA SER A 93 -1.75 -7.21 -0.06
C SER A 93 -2.15 -5.87 -0.69
N HIS A 94 -3.44 -5.55 -0.71
CA HIS A 94 -3.95 -4.29 -1.24
C HIS A 94 -3.45 -3.08 -0.44
N LEU A 95 -3.46 -3.14 0.90
CA LEU A 95 -2.93 -2.05 1.73
C LEU A 95 -1.42 -1.84 1.53
N ASN A 96 -0.67 -2.92 1.28
CA ASN A 96 0.74 -2.84 0.92
C ASN A 96 0.94 -2.13 -0.43
N ASP A 97 0.11 -2.46 -1.43
CA ASP A 97 0.12 -1.80 -2.74
C ASP A 97 -0.21 -0.30 -2.61
N VAL A 98 -1.23 0.04 -1.82
CA VAL A 98 -1.58 1.42 -1.48
C VAL A 98 -0.40 2.13 -0.84
N MET A 99 0.22 1.55 0.18
CA MET A 99 1.39 2.13 0.85
C MET A 99 2.52 2.42 -0.13
N HIS A 100 2.86 1.47 -1.00
CA HIS A 100 3.89 1.68 -2.00
C HIS A 100 3.52 2.73 -3.05
N SER A 101 2.23 2.84 -3.41
CA SER A 101 1.77 3.85 -4.36
C SER A 101 2.01 5.28 -3.85
N THR A 102 1.94 5.50 -2.52
CA THR A 102 2.25 6.80 -1.91
C THR A 102 3.72 7.22 -2.07
N GLN A 103 4.60 6.27 -2.37
CA GLN A 103 6.04 6.50 -2.53
C GLN A 103 6.44 6.82 -3.99
N ILE A 104 5.45 6.96 -4.88
CA ILE A 104 5.68 7.37 -6.27
C ILE A 104 5.95 8.87 -6.33
N VAL A 105 7.10 9.23 -6.91
CA VAL A 105 7.56 10.62 -7.06
C VAL A 105 7.71 11.01 -8.52
N GLY A 106 7.50 12.30 -8.81
CA GLY A 106 7.64 12.88 -10.15
C GLY A 106 6.52 12.51 -11.13
N CYS A 107 5.36 12.05 -10.64
CA CYS A 107 4.17 11.89 -11.48
C CYS A 107 3.56 13.27 -11.75
N PRO A 108 3.29 13.64 -13.02
CA PRO A 108 2.74 14.96 -13.35
C PRO A 108 1.29 15.14 -12.89
N ASN A 109 0.55 14.04 -12.76
CA ASN A 109 -0.80 14.04 -12.22
C ASN A 109 -0.78 13.66 -10.75
N HIS A 110 -1.68 14.25 -9.98
CA HIS A 110 -1.91 13.81 -8.63
C HIS A 110 -2.40 12.36 -8.59
N LEU A 111 -1.70 11.49 -7.86
CA LEU A 111 -2.02 10.06 -7.78
C LEU A 111 -3.47 9.79 -7.35
N TYR A 112 -4.05 10.65 -6.52
CA TYR A 112 -5.43 10.53 -6.05
C TYR A 112 -6.48 10.67 -7.17
N THR A 113 -6.14 11.25 -8.32
CA THR A 113 -7.08 11.39 -9.46
C THR A 113 -7.06 10.17 -10.39
N LEU A 114 -6.10 9.26 -10.22
CA LEU A 114 -5.90 8.10 -11.09
C LEU A 114 -6.87 6.94 -10.79
N GLY A 115 -7.64 7.05 -9.70
CA GLY A 115 -8.54 6.02 -9.20
C GLY A 115 -7.87 5.11 -8.17
N GLN A 116 -8.54 4.02 -7.81
CA GLN A 116 -7.99 3.05 -6.86
C GLN A 116 -6.86 2.24 -7.51
N ILE A 117 -5.78 1.97 -6.76
CA ILE A 117 -4.81 0.97 -7.17
C ILE A 117 -5.47 -0.41 -7.20
N ARG A 118 -5.19 -1.18 -8.25
CA ARG A 118 -5.72 -2.53 -8.44
C ARG A 118 -4.66 -3.59 -8.22
N LEU A 119 -3.46 -3.34 -8.74
CA LEU A 119 -2.34 -4.26 -8.67
C LEU A 119 -1.02 -3.51 -8.71
N ARG A 120 -0.01 -4.11 -8.07
CA ARG A 120 1.38 -3.74 -8.22
C ARG A 120 2.17 -4.95 -8.75
N GLY A 121 3.06 -4.69 -9.69
CA GLY A 121 4.06 -5.65 -10.16
C GLY A 121 5.46 -5.15 -9.81
N GLU A 122 6.28 -6.01 -9.22
CA GLU A 122 7.65 -5.66 -8.86
C GLU A 122 8.64 -6.18 -9.90
N ASN A 123 9.70 -5.42 -10.18
CA ASN A 123 10.81 -5.83 -11.04
C ASN A 123 10.38 -6.42 -12.40
N CYS A 124 9.30 -5.90 -13.00
CA CYS A 124 8.80 -6.37 -14.27
C CYS A 124 9.76 -5.99 -15.42
N LEU A 125 10.08 -6.95 -16.27
CA LEU A 125 10.88 -6.72 -17.47
C LEU A 125 10.01 -6.08 -18.56
N ILE A 126 10.28 -4.81 -18.88
CA ILE A 126 9.59 -4.09 -19.95
C ILE A 126 10.46 -4.11 -21.21
N SER A 127 9.97 -4.73 -22.27
CA SER A 127 10.56 -4.65 -23.62
C SER A 127 9.84 -3.57 -24.43
N LYS A 128 10.61 -2.67 -25.03
CA LYS A 128 10.09 -1.71 -26.01
C LYS A 128 10.55 -2.10 -27.40
N GLU A 129 9.61 -2.50 -28.24
CA GLU A 129 9.85 -2.70 -29.67
C GLU A 129 9.83 -1.35 -30.39
N LYS A 130 10.85 -1.11 -31.21
CA LYS A 130 10.86 0.00 -32.15
C LYS A 130 10.63 -0.54 -33.54
N ARG A 131 9.47 -0.19 -34.11
CA ARG A 131 9.13 -0.51 -35.49
C ARG A 131 9.68 0.57 -36.42
N ARG A 132 10.53 0.19 -37.38
CA ARG A 132 10.92 1.02 -38.53
C ARG A 132 10.49 0.28 -39.80
N GLY A 133 9.35 0.66 -40.38
CA GLY A 133 8.75 -0.05 -41.51
C GLY A 133 8.25 -1.46 -41.13
N THR A 134 8.68 -2.48 -41.87
CA THR A 134 8.37 -3.90 -41.60
C THR A 134 9.37 -4.58 -40.68
N VAL A 135 10.47 -3.91 -40.30
CA VAL A 135 11.56 -4.49 -39.51
C VAL A 135 11.44 -4.05 -38.05
N TYR A 136 11.38 -5.03 -37.14
CA TYR A 136 11.50 -4.80 -35.70
C TYR A 136 12.99 -4.64 -35.37
N THR A 137 13.36 -3.48 -34.83
CA THR A 137 14.75 -3.18 -34.43
C THR A 137 14.93 -3.25 -32.92
N ARG A 138 16.19 -3.45 -32.50
CA ARG A 138 16.67 -3.71 -31.12
C ARG A 138 15.69 -3.37 -30.00
N THR A 139 15.22 -4.41 -29.32
CA THR A 139 14.42 -4.32 -28.08
C THR A 139 15.27 -3.72 -26.96
N LYS A 140 14.91 -2.51 -26.52
CA LYS A 140 15.49 -1.97 -25.29
C LYS A 140 14.68 -2.54 -24.14
N THR A 141 15.29 -3.41 -23.34
CA THR A 141 14.70 -3.94 -22.12
C THR A 141 15.01 -3.04 -20.94
N SER A 142 14.09 -2.97 -19.99
CA SER A 142 14.33 -2.29 -18.72
C SER A 142 13.42 -2.83 -17.62
N THR A 143 13.97 -2.97 -16.42
CA THR A 143 13.21 -3.40 -15.24
C THR A 143 12.43 -2.23 -14.64
N ARG A 144 11.13 -2.41 -14.38
CA ARG A 144 10.24 -1.41 -13.81
C ARG A 144 9.31 -2.04 -12.78
N ASP A 145 8.97 -1.25 -11.77
CA ASP A 145 7.80 -1.55 -10.93
C ASP A 145 6.57 -0.94 -11.61
N ILE A 146 5.52 -1.74 -11.71
CA ILE A 146 4.28 -1.41 -12.38
C ILE A 146 3.21 -1.14 -11.33
N PHE A 147 2.49 -0.03 -11.47
CA PHE A 147 1.32 0.28 -10.65
C PHE A 147 0.10 0.40 -11.57
N LEU A 148 -0.82 -0.54 -11.46
CA LEU A 148 -2.09 -0.53 -12.18
C LEU A 148 -3.14 0.19 -11.34
N PHE A 149 -3.62 1.31 -11.85
CA PHE A 149 -4.78 2.03 -11.34
C PHE A 149 -6.00 1.77 -12.24
N GLU A 150 -7.19 2.16 -11.80
CA GLU A 150 -8.43 1.99 -12.56
C GLU A 150 -8.39 2.56 -13.99
N ARG A 151 -7.60 3.61 -14.21
CA ARG A 151 -7.58 4.36 -15.47
C ARG A 151 -6.23 4.36 -16.17
N VAL A 152 -5.16 4.00 -15.45
CA VAL A 152 -3.79 4.13 -15.96
C VAL A 152 -2.88 3.04 -15.41
N ILE A 153 -1.83 2.74 -16.16
CA ILE A 153 -0.67 1.96 -15.72
C ILE A 153 0.50 2.93 -15.57
N LEU A 154 1.13 2.94 -14.41
CA LEU A 154 2.37 3.68 -14.18
C LEU A 154 3.56 2.73 -14.22
N LEU A 155 4.59 3.09 -14.98
CA LEU A 155 5.89 2.44 -14.95
C LEU A 155 6.85 3.30 -14.14
N CYS A 156 7.39 2.71 -13.08
CA CYS A 156 8.29 3.38 -12.15
C CYS A 156 9.63 2.66 -12.07
N LYS A 157 10.70 3.42 -11.82
CA LYS A 157 12.01 2.86 -11.46
C LYS A 157 12.14 2.90 -9.94
N LYS A 158 12.24 1.73 -9.30
CA LYS A 158 12.56 1.61 -7.88
C LYS A 158 13.92 2.26 -7.62
N LYS A 159 13.96 3.20 -6.68
CA LYS A 159 15.19 3.78 -6.13
C LYS A 159 15.31 3.30 -4.69
N ASP A 160 16.39 2.58 -4.43
CA ASP A 160 16.78 2.24 -3.07
C ASP A 160 17.90 3.24 -2.70
N GLU A 161 17.57 4.26 -1.92
CA GLU A 161 18.59 5.18 -1.41
C GLU A 161 19.19 4.54 -0.15
N GLY A 162 20.31 3.83 -0.32
CA GLY A 162 20.95 2.93 0.64
C GLY A 162 21.46 3.51 1.97
N ASN A 163 20.83 4.56 2.51
CA ASN A 163 21.17 5.22 3.77
C ASN A 163 19.97 5.32 4.73
N GLY A 164 19.11 4.29 4.78
CA GLY A 164 17.96 4.27 5.70
C GLY A 164 16.84 5.28 5.39
N LYS A 165 16.86 5.89 4.19
CA LYS A 165 15.76 6.70 3.68
C LYS A 165 14.66 5.82 3.09
N SER A 166 13.44 6.35 3.10
CA SER A 166 12.23 5.70 2.59
C SER A 166 12.40 5.24 1.15
N LEU A 167 11.95 4.01 0.86
CA LEU A 167 11.87 3.44 -0.47
C LEU A 167 11.07 4.37 -1.41
N GLN A 168 11.63 4.73 -2.58
CA GLN A 168 10.97 5.62 -3.54
C GLN A 168 10.81 5.02 -4.94
N TYR A 169 9.74 5.42 -5.63
CA TYR A 169 9.45 5.00 -7.00
C TYR A 169 9.48 6.20 -7.94
N GLN A 170 10.55 6.31 -8.73
CA GLN A 170 10.65 7.37 -9.72
C GLN A 170 9.75 7.08 -10.92
N PHE A 171 8.71 7.90 -11.12
CA PHE A 171 7.87 7.84 -12.32
C PHE A 171 8.70 7.91 -13.61
N LYS A 172 8.34 7.07 -14.60
CA LYS A 172 8.96 7.04 -15.94
C LYS A 172 7.97 7.18 -17.07
N GLU A 173 6.81 6.53 -16.96
CA GLU A 173 5.84 6.48 -18.06
C GLU A 173 4.45 6.17 -17.54
N MET A 174 3.44 6.70 -18.23
CA MET A 174 2.02 6.48 -17.96
C MET A 174 1.36 5.95 -19.22
N ILE A 175 0.58 4.89 -19.08
CA ILE A 175 -0.21 4.28 -20.16
C ILE A 175 -1.67 4.37 -19.76
N GLN A 176 -2.52 4.96 -20.62
CA GLN A 176 -3.96 5.04 -20.38
C GLN A 176 -4.60 3.67 -20.62
N VAL A 177 -5.43 3.22 -19.69
CA VAL A 177 -6.26 2.02 -19.86
C VAL A 177 -7.52 2.46 -20.59
N LYS A 178 -7.67 2.00 -21.84
CA LYS A 178 -8.92 2.20 -22.58
C LYS A 178 -9.99 1.33 -21.92
N LYS A 179 -11.14 1.93 -21.58
CA LYS A 179 -12.34 1.13 -21.34
C LYS A 179 -12.86 0.69 -22.70
N ASP A 180 -13.03 -0.62 -22.89
CA ASP A 180 -13.84 -1.11 -24.01
C ASP A 180 -15.24 -0.49 -23.87
N LYS A 181 -15.75 0.01 -25.00
CA LYS A 181 -17.06 0.68 -25.10
C LYS A 181 -18.20 -0.29 -24.88
#